data_AF-A0A1A7YGY8-F1
#
_entry.id   AF-A0A1A7YGY8-F1
#
_cell.length_a   1.000
_cell.length_b   1.000
_cell.length_c   1.000
_cell.angle_alpha   90.00
_cell.angle_beta   90.00
_cell.angle_gamma   90.00
#
_symmetry.space_group_name_H-M   'P 1'
#
loop_
_entity.id
_entity.type
_entity.pdbx_description
1 polymer ?
#
loop_
_entity_poly.entity_id
_entity_poly.type
_entity_poly.pdbx_seq_one_letter_code
_entity_poly.pdbx_strand_id
1 'polypeptide(L)'
;SNNADPTFYVKLYGAHNDTGNIFVVHDDQIGLNLTNTFLVFTEEDIGDLLKIRLSWEGQSESLSSVIKYLKSSLWNWNTKAAKPVLEVRRIRVKAGETQKKFTFCVEDFSKAQISPGESLTFVKCRDGWEVKPRQRLPM
;
A
#
# COMPACT_ATOMS: atom_id res chain seq x y z
N SER A 1 -23.53 -3.61 2.13
CA SER A 1 -22.22 -2.96 2.37
C SER A 1 -21.42 -3.88 3.28
N ASN A 2 -20.54 -4.71 2.73
CA ASN A 2 -19.71 -5.68 3.46
C ASN A 2 -18.24 -5.46 3.05
N ASN A 3 -17.75 -4.23 3.16
CA ASN A 3 -16.34 -3.93 2.88
C ASN A 3 -15.62 -3.84 4.22
N ALA A 4 -14.93 -4.92 4.61
CA ALA A 4 -13.94 -4.81 5.66
C ALA A 4 -12.80 -3.93 5.12
N ASP A 5 -12.40 -2.90 5.88
CA ASP A 5 -11.33 -2.01 5.44
C ASP A 5 -10.02 -2.81 5.28
N PRO A 6 -9.30 -2.63 4.16
CA PRO A 6 -8.12 -3.44 3.88
C PRO A 6 -6.99 -3.11 4.86
N THR A 7 -6.36 -4.13 5.40
CA THR A 7 -5.19 -3.97 6.27
C THR A 7 -3.92 -4.09 5.43
N PHE A 8 -3.08 -3.06 5.46
CA PHE A 8 -1.84 -3.02 4.70
C PHE A 8 -0.61 -3.04 5.61
N TYR A 9 0.44 -3.70 5.10
CA TYR A 9 1.77 -3.69 5.68
C TYR A 9 2.77 -3.16 4.67
N VAL A 10 3.69 -2.33 5.12
CA VAL A 10 4.78 -1.79 4.32
C VAL A 10 6.10 -2.31 4.85
N LYS A 11 6.92 -2.84 3.95
CA LYS A 11 8.33 -3.15 4.22
C LYS A 11 9.21 -2.24 3.37
N LEU A 12 10.13 -1.54 4.01
CA LEU A 12 11.06 -0.62 3.38
C LEU A 12 12.41 -1.31 3.22
N TYR A 13 12.94 -1.27 2.00
CA TYR A 13 14.26 -1.81 1.69
C TYR A 13 15.24 -0.66 1.53
N GLY A 14 16.23 -0.61 2.42
CA GLY A 14 17.21 0.47 2.50
C GLY A 14 18.55 0.11 1.89
N ALA A 15 19.47 1.07 1.92
CA ALA A 15 20.86 0.86 1.51
C ALA A 15 21.70 0.20 2.62
N HIS A 16 21.36 0.46 3.88
CA HIS A 16 22.09 -0.07 5.04
C HIS A 16 21.36 -1.24 5.68
N ASN A 17 20.03 -1.12 5.87
CA ASN A 17 19.20 -2.15 6.47
C ASN A 17 17.79 -2.16 5.87
N ASP A 18 17.07 -3.26 6.08
CA ASP A 18 15.67 -3.41 5.71
C ASP A 18 14.79 -3.44 6.96
N THR A 19 13.59 -2.88 6.87
CA THR A 19 12.63 -2.93 7.99
C THR A 19 11.92 -4.28 8.08
N GLY A 20 11.29 -4.54 9.23
CA GLY A 20 10.19 -5.49 9.34
C GLY A 20 8.95 -5.06 8.54
N ASN A 21 7.86 -5.85 8.67
CA ASN A 21 6.55 -5.46 8.16
C ASN A 21 5.95 -4.41 9.09
N ILE A 22 5.83 -3.17 8.61
CA ILE A 22 5.28 -2.06 9.38
C ILE A 22 3.79 -1.94 9.06
N PHE A 23 2.96 -1.96 10.09
CA PHE A 23 1.52 -1.80 9.96
C PHE A 23 1.16 -0.39 9.48
N VAL A 24 0.31 -0.29 8.46
CA VAL A 24 -0.20 0.98 7.96
C VAL A 24 -1.49 1.33 8.68
N VAL A 25 -1.42 2.34 9.54
CA VAL A 25 -2.62 2.96 10.15
C VAL A 25 -3.23 3.90 9.11
N HIS A 26 -4.52 3.71 8.84
CA HIS A 26 -5.34 4.61 8.03
C HIS A 26 -6.57 5.02 8.83
N ASP A 27 -6.82 6.33 8.92
CA ASP A 27 -7.94 6.87 9.70
C ASP A 27 -9.26 6.81 8.91
N ASP A 28 -9.17 6.90 7.58
CA ASP A 28 -10.30 6.89 6.67
C ASP A 28 -10.41 5.56 5.92
N GLN A 29 -11.65 5.19 5.59
CA GLN A 29 -11.90 4.06 4.69
C GLN A 29 -11.13 4.24 3.38
N ILE A 30 -10.44 3.19 2.96
CA ILE A 30 -9.67 3.19 1.72
C ILE A 30 -10.64 3.21 0.54
N GLY A 31 -10.90 4.41 0.04
CA GLY A 31 -11.78 4.63 -1.10
C GLY A 31 -11.13 4.19 -2.42
N LEU A 32 -11.94 3.64 -3.31
CA LEU A 32 -11.53 3.32 -4.68
C LEU A 32 -11.19 4.61 -5.42
N ASN A 33 -10.09 4.61 -6.17
CA ASN A 33 -9.59 5.75 -6.95
C ASN A 33 -9.19 6.99 -6.12
N LEU A 34 -8.98 6.83 -4.82
CA LEU A 34 -8.44 7.89 -3.95
C LEU A 34 -6.97 7.64 -3.63
N THR A 35 -6.26 8.73 -3.35
CA THR A 35 -4.90 8.66 -2.81
C THR A 35 -4.97 8.77 -1.30
N ASN A 36 -4.67 7.68 -0.61
CA ASN A 36 -4.61 7.66 0.85
C ASN A 36 -3.18 8.00 1.29
N THR A 37 -3.06 8.80 2.35
CA THR A 37 -1.78 9.22 2.92
C THR A 37 -1.71 8.76 4.36
N PHE A 38 -0.59 8.17 4.75
CA PHE A 38 -0.36 7.67 6.10
C PHE A 38 1.10 7.94 6.50
N LEU A 39 1.36 7.95 7.80
CA LEU A 39 2.70 8.10 8.36
C LEU A 39 3.23 6.72 8.77
N VAL A 40 4.48 6.45 8.39
CA VAL A 40 5.22 5.25 8.81
C VAL A 40 6.50 5.72 9.48
N PHE A 41 6.85 5.09 10.61
CA PHE A 41 8.11 5.32 11.30
C PHE A 41 8.79 3.98 11.60
N THR A 42 10.11 4.00 11.74
CA THR A 42 10.94 2.86 12.13
C THR A 42 12.07 3.38 13.01
N GLU A 43 12.53 2.57 13.96
CA GLU A 43 13.66 2.90 14.83
C GLU A 43 15.02 2.58 14.17
N GLU A 44 15.00 1.85 13.05
CA GLU A 44 16.20 1.41 12.35
C GLU A 44 16.63 2.43 11.28
N ASP A 45 17.93 2.77 11.25
CA ASP A 45 18.50 3.56 10.14
C ASP A 45 18.66 2.67 8.90
N ILE A 46 17.72 2.81 7.96
CA ILE A 46 17.73 2.10 6.69
C ILE A 46 18.63 2.77 5.63
N GLY A 47 19.12 3.98 5.88
CA GLY A 47 19.81 4.80 4.89
C GLY A 47 18.90 5.24 3.73
N ASP A 48 19.44 5.25 2.51
CA ASP A 48 18.66 5.65 1.33
C ASP A 48 17.63 4.56 0.96
N LEU A 49 16.35 4.91 0.92
CA LEU A 49 15.26 4.01 0.52
C LEU A 49 15.41 3.57 -0.95
N LEU A 50 15.47 2.25 -1.19
CA LEU A 50 15.70 1.64 -2.50
C LEU A 50 14.44 0.99 -3.10
N LYS A 51 13.66 0.27 -2.28
CA LYS A 51 12.42 -0.40 -2.70
C LYS A 51 11.38 -0.36 -1.57
N ILE A 52 10.13 -0.56 -1.95
CA ILE A 52 9.00 -0.67 -1.02
C ILE A 52 8.22 -1.93 -1.38
N ARG A 53 7.89 -2.76 -0.39
CA ARG A 53 6.89 -3.82 -0.55
C ARG A 53 5.62 -3.42 0.20
N LEU A 54 4.51 -3.39 -0.51
CA LEU A 54 3.17 -3.26 0.06
C LEU A 54 2.53 -4.65 0.10
N SER A 55 2.08 -5.09 1.27
CA SER A 55 1.39 -6.37 1.44
C SER A 55 -0.03 -6.12 1.94
N TRP A 56 -1.00 -6.85 1.41
CA TRP A 56 -2.36 -6.84 1.91
C TRP A 56 -2.56 -8.05 2.80
N GLU A 57 -2.94 -7.81 4.05
CA GLU A 57 -3.26 -8.87 5.02
C GLU A 57 -4.19 -9.92 4.41
N GLY A 58 -3.77 -11.18 4.56
CA GLY A 58 -4.53 -12.32 4.09
C GLY A 58 -5.63 -12.68 5.08
N GLN A 59 -6.69 -13.32 4.60
CA GLN A 59 -7.79 -13.76 5.46
C GLN A 59 -7.42 -14.96 6.38
N SER A 60 -6.13 -15.34 6.43
CA SER A 60 -5.61 -16.52 7.15
C SER A 60 -5.18 -16.29 8.59
N GLU A 61 -5.05 -15.05 9.07
CA GLU A 61 -4.61 -14.78 10.45
C GLU A 61 -5.74 -14.63 11.47
N SER A 62 -7.01 -14.66 11.02
CA SER A 62 -8.17 -14.60 11.92
C SER A 62 -9.20 -15.69 11.58
N LEU A 63 -9.21 -16.77 12.37
CA LEU A 63 -10.21 -17.85 12.30
C LEU A 63 -11.67 -17.33 12.30
N SER A 64 -11.91 -16.13 12.84
CA SER A 64 -13.21 -15.44 12.83
C SER A 64 -13.67 -15.00 11.45
N SER A 65 -12.74 -14.63 10.56
CA SER A 65 -13.04 -14.14 9.20
C SER A 65 -13.48 -15.27 8.27
N VAL A 66 -12.87 -16.45 8.44
CA VAL A 66 -13.21 -17.68 7.71
C VAL A 66 -14.64 -18.14 8.04
N ILE A 67 -15.01 -18.12 9.32
CA ILE A 67 -16.38 -18.46 9.76
C ILE A 67 -17.41 -17.44 9.24
N LYS A 68 -17.05 -16.16 9.19
CA LYS A 68 -17.94 -15.09 8.68
C LYS A 68 -18.17 -15.22 7.18
N TYR A 69 -17.13 -15.55 6.41
CA TYR A 69 -17.23 -15.84 4.99
C TYR A 69 -18.05 -17.11 4.71
N LEU A 70 -17.78 -18.21 5.43
CA LEU A 70 -18.53 -19.47 5.32
C LEU A 70 -20.02 -19.30 5.65
N LYS A 71 -20.38 -18.57 6.71
CA LYS A 71 -21.78 -18.28 7.04
C LYS A 71 -22.47 -17.46 5.96
N SER A 72 -21.78 -16.49 5.36
CA SER A 72 -22.33 -15.70 4.25
C SER A 72 -22.45 -16.50 2.94
N SER A 73 -21.52 -17.44 2.71
CA SER A 73 -21.50 -18.31 1.53
C SER A 73 -22.62 -19.35 1.55
N LEU A 74 -23.04 -19.79 2.73
CA LEU A 74 -24.15 -20.75 2.87
C LEU A 74 -25.52 -20.09 2.66
N TRP A 75 -25.64 -18.78 2.87
CA TRP A 75 -26.90 -18.02 2.69
C TRP A 75 -27.04 -17.43 1.28
N ASN A 76 -25.94 -17.23 0.56
CA ASN A 76 -25.91 -16.72 -0.81
C ASN A 76 -25.44 -17.80 -1.79
N TRP A 77 -26.29 -18.80 -2.04
CA TRP A 77 -25.99 -19.96 -2.91
C TRP A 77 -25.73 -19.63 -4.40
N ASN A 78 -25.53 -18.38 -4.82
CA ASN A 78 -25.36 -18.11 -6.26
C ASN A 78 -24.42 -16.97 -6.68
N THR A 79 -23.56 -16.47 -5.82
CA THR A 79 -22.49 -15.57 -6.25
C THR A 79 -21.19 -15.94 -5.56
N LYS A 80 -20.23 -16.46 -6.33
CA LYS A 80 -18.83 -16.51 -5.89
C LYS A 80 -18.45 -15.09 -5.50
N ALA A 81 -18.31 -14.80 -4.20
CA ALA A 81 -17.93 -13.46 -3.76
C ALA A 81 -16.54 -13.16 -4.36
N ALA A 82 -16.50 -12.27 -5.35
CA ALA A 82 -15.28 -11.91 -6.05
C ALA A 82 -14.28 -11.37 -5.01
N LYS A 83 -13.04 -11.85 -5.07
CA LYS A 83 -11.97 -11.33 -4.22
C LYS A 83 -11.82 -9.83 -4.49
N PRO A 84 -11.72 -8.97 -3.46
CA PRO A 84 -11.51 -7.55 -3.69
C PRO A 84 -10.12 -7.35 -4.31
N VAL A 85 -10.05 -6.59 -5.39
CA VAL A 85 -8.81 -6.30 -6.13
C VAL A 85 -8.58 -4.79 -6.11
N LEU A 86 -7.36 -4.38 -5.79
CA LEU A 86 -6.93 -2.98 -5.83
C LEU A 86 -5.79 -2.82 -6.83
N GLU A 87 -5.83 -1.76 -7.64
CA GLU A 87 -4.73 -1.41 -8.52
C GLU A 87 -3.91 -0.27 -7.90
N VAL A 88 -2.67 -0.56 -7.52
CA VAL A 88 -1.77 0.42 -6.91
C VAL A 88 -0.59 0.66 -7.84
N ARG A 89 -0.59 1.80 -8.54
CA ARG A 89 0.44 2.10 -9.55
C ARG A 89 1.69 2.75 -8.99
N ARG A 90 1.52 3.58 -7.95
CA ARG A 90 2.56 4.51 -7.50
C ARG A 90 2.44 4.81 -6.03
N ILE A 91 3.57 4.85 -5.35
CA ILE A 91 3.72 5.29 -3.96
C ILE A 91 4.59 6.55 -3.94
N ARG A 92 4.13 7.57 -3.25
CA ARG A 92 4.83 8.85 -3.08
C ARG A 92 5.32 8.93 -1.65
N VAL A 93 6.63 9.13 -1.46
CA VAL A 93 7.27 9.12 -0.15
C VAL A 93 7.91 10.47 0.12
N LYS A 94 7.72 10.97 1.35
CA LYS A 94 8.47 12.08 1.90
C LYS A 94 9.18 11.60 3.16
N ALA A 95 10.51 11.61 3.16
CA ALA A 95 11.30 11.29 4.34
C ALA A 95 11.29 12.50 5.28
N GLY A 96 10.89 12.31 6.54
CA GLY A 96 10.81 13.38 7.53
C GLY A 96 12.18 13.95 7.91
N GLU A 97 13.15 13.07 8.14
CA GLU A 97 14.49 13.44 8.62
C GLU A 97 15.30 14.19 7.56
N THR A 98 15.35 13.63 6.34
CA THR A 98 16.15 14.20 5.25
C THR A 98 15.37 15.20 4.38
N GLN A 99 14.06 15.34 4.60
CA GLN A 99 13.12 16.13 3.78
C GLN A 99 13.13 15.77 2.27
N LYS A 100 13.75 14.64 1.89
CA LYS A 100 13.79 14.15 0.51
C LYS A 100 12.42 13.62 0.10
N LYS A 101 12.08 13.81 -1.18
CA LYS A 101 10.83 13.32 -1.79
C LYS A 101 11.15 12.31 -2.88
N PHE A 102 10.44 11.20 -2.89
CA PHE A 102 10.65 10.11 -3.82
C PHE A 102 9.33 9.60 -4.38
N THR A 103 9.42 9.04 -5.58
CA THR A 103 8.30 8.39 -6.24
C THR A 103 8.71 6.96 -6.57
N PHE A 104 7.90 6.00 -6.13
CA PHE A 104 8.09 4.58 -6.38
C PHE A 104 6.97 4.05 -7.25
N CYS A 105 7.32 3.30 -8.29
CA CYS A 105 6.42 2.73 -9.29
C CYS A 105 6.47 1.21 -9.15
N VAL A 106 5.37 0.52 -9.49
CA VAL A 106 5.36 -0.95 -9.48
C VAL A 106 6.50 -1.47 -10.36
N GLU A 107 7.23 -2.47 -9.88
CA GLU A 107 8.34 -3.09 -10.62
C GLU A 107 7.88 -3.70 -11.94
N ASP A 108 6.72 -4.35 -11.93
CA ASP A 108 6.08 -4.96 -13.10
C ASP A 108 4.67 -4.38 -13.30
N PHE A 109 4.49 -3.54 -14.32
CA PHE A 109 3.20 -2.90 -14.62
C PHE A 109 2.08 -3.91 -14.93
N SER A 110 2.41 -5.12 -15.40
CA SER A 110 1.42 -6.17 -15.63
C SER A 110 0.84 -6.75 -14.33
N LYS A 111 1.49 -6.49 -13.20
CA LYS A 111 1.13 -6.95 -11.85
C LYS A 111 0.79 -5.79 -10.92
N ALA A 112 0.24 -4.69 -11.43
CA ALA A 112 -0.15 -3.55 -10.59
C ALA A 112 -1.39 -3.82 -9.71
N GLN A 113 -1.98 -5.01 -9.80
CA GLN A 113 -3.15 -5.43 -9.03
C GLN A 113 -2.72 -6.25 -7.81
N ILE A 114 -3.34 -5.97 -6.66
CA ILE A 114 -3.14 -6.69 -5.40
C ILE A 114 -4.47 -7.17 -4.86
N SER A 115 -4.48 -8.41 -4.37
CA SER A 115 -5.58 -9.03 -3.62
C SER A 115 -5.17 -9.35 -2.17
N PRO A 116 -6.12 -9.64 -1.26
CA PRO A 116 -5.79 -10.06 0.11
C PRO A 116 -4.83 -11.27 0.13
N GLY A 117 -3.76 -11.17 0.90
CA GLY A 117 -2.69 -12.17 1.01
C GLY A 117 -1.57 -12.01 -0.03
N GLU A 118 -1.66 -11.05 -0.95
CA GLU A 118 -0.63 -10.76 -1.94
C GLU A 118 0.26 -9.59 -1.53
N SER A 119 1.36 -9.41 -2.25
CA SER A 119 2.26 -8.26 -2.06
C SER A 119 2.75 -7.71 -3.39
N LEU A 120 2.92 -6.40 -3.45
CA LEU A 120 3.47 -5.67 -4.58
C LEU A 120 4.80 -5.02 -4.21
N THR A 121 5.74 -5.07 -5.14
CA THR A 121 7.05 -4.43 -5.00
C THR A 121 7.12 -3.20 -5.89
N PHE A 122 7.62 -2.12 -5.30
CA PHE A 122 7.80 -0.83 -5.95
C PHE A 122 9.28 -0.42 -5.94
N VAL A 123 9.74 0.09 -7.06
CA VAL A 123 11.11 0.58 -7.31
C VAL A 123 11.06 2.07 -7.66
N LYS A 124 12.19 2.79 -7.53
CA LYS A 124 12.25 4.21 -7.89
C LYS A 124 11.77 4.43 -9.33
N CYS A 125 10.81 5.34 -9.51
CA CYS A 125 10.33 5.72 -10.83
C CYS A 125 11.43 6.43 -11.62
N ARG A 126 11.44 6.26 -12.96
CA ARG A 126 12.36 6.97 -13.86
C ARG A 126 12.09 8.47 -13.90
N ASP A 127 10.81 8.85 -13.85
CA ASP A 127 10.37 10.26 -13.95
C ASP A 127 10.57 11.05 -12.64
N GLY A 128 10.98 10.38 -11.56
CA GLY A 128 11.25 11.03 -10.28
C GLY A 128 10.01 11.67 -9.62
N TRP A 129 10.23 12.72 -8.83
CA TRP A 129 9.17 13.48 -8.18
C TRP A 129 8.79 14.70 -9.02
N GLU A 130 7.64 14.64 -9.68
CA GLU A 130 7.08 15.79 -10.38
C GLU A 130 6.78 16.92 -9.40
N VAL A 131 7.60 17.97 -9.45
CA VAL A 131 7.31 19.24 -8.78
C VAL A 131 6.36 20.01 -9.68
N LYS A 132 5.14 20.29 -9.19
CA LYS A 132 4.29 21.27 -9.88
C LYS A 132 5.10 22.55 -10.06
N PRO A 133 5.20 23.12 -11.27
CA PRO A 133 5.89 24.39 -11.47
C PRO A 133 5.23 25.42 -10.55
N ARG A 134 6.03 26.10 -9.72
CA ARG A 134 5.53 27.21 -8.91
C ARG A 134 5.00 28.27 -9.88
N GLN A 135 3.70 28.56 -9.84
CA GLN A 135 3.20 29.79 -10.43
C GLN A 135 3.92 30.93 -9.71
N ARG A 136 4.87 31.56 -10.39
CA ARG A 136 5.41 32.84 -9.92
C ARG A 136 4.25 33.83 -10.09
N LEU A 137 3.69 34.30 -8.98
CA LEU A 137 2.81 35.44 -9.02
C LEU A 137 3.61 36.58 -9.67
N PRO A 138 3.12 37.20 -10.76
CA PRO A 138 3.73 38.44 -11.23
C PRO A 138 3.63 39.45 -10.07
N MET A 139 4.79 39.97 -9.65
CA MET A 139 4.83 41.17 -8.81
C MET A 139 4.41 42.37 -9.64
#